data_AF-A0A5R9EIH8-F1
#
_entry.id   AF-A0A5R9EIH8-F1
#
_cell.length_a   1.000
_cell.length_b   1.000
_cell.length_c   1.000
_cell.angle_alpha   90.00
_cell.angle_beta   90.00
_cell.angle_gamma   90.00
#
_symmetry.space_group_name_H-M   'P 1'
#
loop_
_entity.id
_entity.type
_entity.pdbx_description
1 polymer ?
#
loop_
_entity_poly.entity_id
_entity_poly.type
_entity_poly.pdbx_seq_one_letter_code
_entity_poly.pdbx_strand_id
1 'polypeptide(L)' 'MLLRLAELEEDLLARRKRAEEEQWPGEIDGIDMTITFLRTKQAEAARLTHRPTVHLGLPRPRSARN' A
#
# COMPACT_ATOMS: atom_id res chain seq x y z
N MET A 1 1.52 5.62 -6.87
CA MET A 1 1.34 4.35 -6.13
C MET A 1 0.20 4.43 -5.12
N LEU A 2 0.20 5.39 -4.19
CA LEU A 2 -0.88 5.56 -3.19
C LEU A 2 -2.29 5.66 -3.79
N LEU A 3 -2.46 6.51 -4.81
CA LEU A 3 -3.74 6.67 -5.52
C LEU A 3 -4.28 5.31 -6.03
N ARG A 4 -3.41 4.52 -6.67
CA ARG A 4 -3.79 3.20 -7.20
C ARG A 4 -4.20 2.22 -6.10
N LEU A 5 -3.56 2.28 -4.93
CA LEU A 5 -3.92 1.42 -3.80
C LEU A 5 -5.28 1.81 -3.19
N ALA A 6 -5.66 3.08 -3.23
CA ALA A 6 -6.98 3.54 -2.79
C ALA A 6 -8.09 3.09 -3.76
N GLU A 7 -7.87 3.23 -5.07
CA GLU A 7 -8.79 2.72 -6.09
C GLU A 7 -9.05 1.21 -5.95
N LEU A 8 -8.00 0.43 -5.65
CA LEU A 8 -8.13 -1.00 -5.42
C LEU A 8 -8.93 -1.32 -4.16
N GLU A 9 -8.82 -0.50 -3.12
CA GLU A 9 -9.61 -0.70 -1.89
C GLU A 9 -11.09 -0.46 -2.15
N GLU A 10 -11.42 0.58 -2.93
CA GLU A 10 -12.80 0.86 -3.34
C GLU A 10 -13.41 -0.29 -4.16
N ASP A 11 -12.67 -0.82 -5.14
CA ASP A 11 -13.11 -1.98 -5.93
C ASP A 11 -13.33 -3.22 -5.04
N LEU A 12 -12.41 -3.48 -4.10
CA LEU A 12 -12.55 -4.61 -3.17
C LEU A 12 -13.76 -4.46 -2.24
N LEU A 13 -14.05 -3.24 -1.76
CA LEU A 13 -15.24 -2.99 -0.95
C LEU A 13 -16.54 -3.21 -1.75
N ALA A 14 -16.56 -2.80 -3.03
CA ALA A 14 -17.69 -3.06 -3.91
C ALA A 14 -17.90 -4.55 -4.16
N ARG A 15 -16.81 -5.32 -4.38
CA ARG A 15 -16.88 -6.78 -4.54
C ARG A 15 -17.30 -7.49 -3.27
N ARG A 16 -16.82 -7.05 -2.11
CA ARG A 16 -17.24 -7.58 -0.81
C ARG A 16 -18.75 -7.48 -0.64
N LYS A 17 -19.31 -6.29 -0.94
CA LYS A 17 -20.75 -6.05 -0.86
C LYS A 17 -21.52 -6.99 -1.79
N ARG A 18 -21.04 -7.19 -3.03
CA ARG A 18 -21.65 -8.16 -3.95
C ARG A 18 -21.59 -9.59 -3.39
N ALA A 19 -20.45 -10.00 -2.85
CA ALA A 19 -20.30 -11.33 -2.25
C ALA A 19 -21.24 -11.54 -1.04
N GLU A 20 -21.55 -10.49 -0.28
CA GLU A 20 -22.59 -10.52 0.77
C GLU A 20 -24.00 -10.70 0.17
N GLU A 21 -24.33 -9.94 -0.87
CA GLU A 21 -25.62 -10.04 -1.58
C GLU A 21 -25.82 -11.42 -2.22
N GLU A 22 -24.76 -12.01 -2.76
CA GLU A 22 -24.76 -13.31 -3.44
C GLU A 22 -24.50 -14.48 -2.47
N GLN A 23 -24.29 -14.20 -1.19
CA GLN A 23 -24.02 -15.18 -0.12
C GLN A 23 -22.82 -16.10 -0.43
N TRP A 24 -21.70 -15.51 -0.84
CA TRP A 24 -20.45 -16.22 -1.15
C TRP A 24 -19.45 -16.11 0.02
N PRO A 25 -19.55 -16.98 1.04
CA PRO A 25 -18.74 -16.84 2.26
C PRO A 25 -17.23 -16.93 2.00
N GLY A 26 -16.81 -17.81 1.10
CA GLY A 26 -15.39 -17.94 0.75
C GLY A 26 -14.81 -16.70 0.05
N GLU A 27 -15.62 -15.99 -0.72
CA GLU A 27 -15.20 -14.75 -1.38
C GLU A 27 -15.14 -13.58 -0.37
N ILE A 28 -16.09 -13.51 0.56
CA ILE A 28 -16.08 -12.53 1.66
C ILE A 28 -14.79 -12.68 2.48
N ASP A 29 -14.47 -13.91 2.93
CA ASP A 29 -13.28 -14.18 3.73
C ASP A 29 -11.99 -13.80 2.99
N GLY A 30 -11.90 -14.18 1.69
CA GLY A 30 -10.76 -13.85 0.85
C GLY A 30 -10.59 -12.34 0.62
N ILE A 31 -11.69 -11.62 0.41
CA ILE A 31 -11.68 -10.16 0.22
C ILE A 31 -11.31 -9.43 1.51
N ASP A 32 -11.83 -9.85 2.67
CA ASP A 32 -11.52 -9.25 3.97
C ASP A 32 -10.04 -9.38 4.32
N MET A 33 -9.46 -10.55 4.06
CA MET A 33 -8.02 -10.77 4.19
C MET A 33 -7.23 -9.85 3.24
N THR A 34 -7.67 -9.74 1.99
CA THR A 34 -7.00 -8.90 0.98
C THR A 34 -7.06 -7.41 1.34
N ILE A 35 -8.19 -6.91 1.81
CA ILE A 35 -8.34 -5.51 2.29
C ILE A 35 -7.35 -5.25 3.43
N THR A 36 -7.21 -6.18 4.37
CA THR A 36 -6.25 -6.05 5.50
C THR A 36 -4.81 -5.90 5.01
N PHE A 37 -4.39 -6.74 4.05
CA PHE A 37 -3.05 -6.63 3.45
C PHE A 37 -2.89 -5.33 2.65
N LEU A 38 -3.91 -4.92 1.90
CA LEU A 38 -3.89 -3.70 1.09
C LEU A 38 -3.70 -2.45 1.97
N ARG A 39 -4.44 -2.34 3.07
CA ARG A 39 -4.31 -1.23 4.04
C ARG A 39 -2.90 -1.17 4.65
N THR A 40 -2.33 -2.33 4.97
CA THR A 40 -0.95 -2.43 5.44
C THR A 40 0.02 -1.87 4.38
N LYS A 41 -0.18 -2.20 3.10
CA LYS A 41 0.63 -1.68 1.99
C LYS A 41 0.44 -0.20 1.74
N GLN A 42 -0.77 0.33 1.89
CA GLN A 42 -1.01 1.78 1.83
C GLN A 42 -0.23 2.52 2.93
N ALA A 43 -0.27 2.03 4.17
CA ALA A 43 0.47 2.62 5.27
C ALA A 43 1.99 2.59 5.04
N GLU A 44 2.52 1.46 4.55
CA GLU A 44 3.93 1.33 4.17
C GLU A 44 4.31 2.33 3.06
N ALA A 45 3.50 2.41 2.01
CA ALA A 45 3.71 3.31 0.88
C ALA A 45 3.70 4.78 1.32
N ALA A 46 2.75 5.17 2.19
CA ALA A 46 2.64 6.51 2.72
C ALA A 46 3.90 6.87 3.52
N ARG A 47 4.35 5.97 4.39
CA ARG A 47 5.59 6.15 5.15
C ARG A 47 6.80 6.35 4.25
N LEU A 48 6.90 5.61 3.15
CA LEU A 48 8.01 5.75 2.19
C LEU A 48 7.96 7.09 1.45
N THR A 49 6.79 7.59 1.08
CA THR A 49 6.63 8.91 0.46
C THR A 49 7.05 10.05 1.41
N HIS A 50 6.80 9.90 2.70
CA HIS A 50 7.13 10.93 3.70
C HIS A 50 8.47 10.73 4.40
N ARG A 51 9.34 9.81 3.94
CA ARG A 51 10.61 9.54 4.62
C ARG A 51 11.60 10.70 4.37
N PRO A 52 11.99 11.46 5.41
CA PRO A 52 13.00 12.51 5.25
C PRO A 52 14.37 11.89 4.97
N THR A 53 15.18 12.59 4.17
CA THR A 53 16.58 12.24 3.97
C THR A 53 17.31 12.37 5.30
N VAL A 54 17.88 11.27 5.80
CA VAL A 54 18.69 11.26 7.03
C VAL A 54 20.16 11.32 6.66
N HIS A 55 20.91 12.25 7.26
CA HIS A 55 22.35 12.33 7.09
C HIS A 55 23.04 11.25 7.95
N LEU A 56 23.54 10.19 7.30
CA LEU A 56 24.16 9.05 7.96
C LEU A 56 25.64 9.26 8.35
N GLY A 57 26.20 10.46 8.13
CA GLY A 57 27.62 10.74 8.41
C GLY A 57 28.59 10.06 7.45
N LEU A 58 28.10 9.55 6.31
CA LEU A 58 28.93 8.86 5.33
C LEU A 58 29.94 9.83 4.70
N PRO A 59 31.21 9.42 4.54
CA PRO A 59 32.22 10.25 3.89
C PRO A 59 31.82 10.52 2.43
N ARG A 60 31.92 11.77 2.00
CA ARG A 60 31.63 12.15 0.61
C ARG A 60 32.80 11.72 -0.28
N PRO A 61 32.54 11.13 -1.46
CA PRO A 61 33.60 10.87 -2.42
C PRO A 61 34.32 12.18 -2.73
N ARG A 62 35.67 12.16 -2.74
CA ARG A 62 36.47 13.30 -3.17
C ARG A 62 36.11 13.62 -4.62
N SER A 63 35.48 14.76 -4.86
CA SER A 63 35.22 15.26 -6.21
C SER A 63 36.56 15.41 -6.93
N ALA A 64 36.77 14.64 -7.99
CA ALA A 64 37.92 14.81 -8.87
C ALA A 64 37.72 16.16 -9.60
N ARG A 65 38.58 17.12 -9.28
CA ARG A 65 38.63 18.42 -9.95
C ARG A 65 39.36 18.22 -11.29
N ASN A 66 38.71 18.65 -12.37
CA ASN A 66 39.25 18.70 -13.73
C ASN A 66 40.39 19.72 -13.82
#